data_AF-A0A814EHM1-F1
#
_entry.id   AF-A0A814EHM1-F1
#
_cell.length_a   1.000
_cell.length_b   1.000
_cell.length_c   1.000
_cell.angle_alpha   90.00
_cell.angle_beta   90.00
_cell.angle_gamma   90.00
#
_symmetry.space_group_name_H-M   'P 1'
#
loop_
_entity.id
_entity.type
_entity.pdbx_description
1 polymer ?
#
loop_
_entity_poly.entity_id
_entity_poly.type
_entity_poly.pdbx_seq_one_letter_code
_entity_poly.pdbx_strand_id
1 'polypeptide(L)' 'ITLETHFMNDLGLDSLDHVEIIVALENEFGFEIPDADYDKLYTVKAVVDYLKNRMHVVERPKPVVSSASDPRYDEHHH' A
#
# COMPACT_ATOMS: atom_id res chain seq x y z
N ILE A 1 4.68 20.09 14.02
CA ILE A 1 4.65 18.67 13.61
C ILE A 1 5.93 18.38 12.85
N THR A 2 6.63 17.30 13.20
CA THR A 2 7.89 16.83 12.58
C THR A 2 7.79 15.34 12.27
N LEU A 3 8.79 14.76 11.58
CA LEU A 3 8.82 13.31 11.33
C LEU A 3 8.86 12.50 12.63
N GLU A 4 9.52 13.02 13.67
CA GLU A 4 9.63 12.36 14.97
C GLU A 4 8.38 12.55 15.85
N THR A 5 7.39 13.33 15.40
CA THR A 5 6.16 13.56 16.16
C THR A 5 5.42 12.24 16.38
N HIS A 6 5.20 11.92 17.65
CA HIS A 6 4.45 10.76 18.09
C HIS A 6 2.99 11.14 18.32
N PHE A 7 2.07 10.39 17.70
CA PHE A 7 0.63 10.71 17.68
C PHE A 7 0.03 10.80 19.09
N MET A 8 0.29 9.80 19.95
CA MET A 8 -0.22 9.82 21.32
C MET A 8 0.55 10.78 22.23
N ASN A 9 1.88 10.65 22.31
CA ASN A 9 2.68 11.38 23.30
C ASN A 9 2.80 12.89 23.03
N ASP A 10 2.86 13.31 21.76
CA ASP A 10 3.11 14.71 21.41
C ASP A 10 1.85 15.45 20.99
N LEU A 11 0.89 14.75 20.37
CA LEU A 11 -0.37 15.35 19.91
C LEU A 11 -1.56 15.03 20.84
N GLY A 12 -1.37 14.15 21.82
CA GLY A 12 -2.40 13.80 22.79
C GLY A 12 -3.56 12.99 22.18
N LEU A 13 -3.32 12.31 21.06
CA LEU A 13 -4.31 11.45 20.43
C LEU A 13 -4.53 10.18 21.26
N ASP A 14 -5.73 9.63 21.17
CA ASP A 14 -6.07 8.38 21.82
C ASP A 14 -5.95 7.16 20.88
N SER A 15 -6.28 5.97 21.40
CA SER A 15 -6.24 4.73 20.61
C SER A 15 -7.28 4.67 19.50
N LEU A 16 -8.41 5.37 19.64
CA LEU A 16 -9.45 5.43 18.61
C LEU A 16 -8.96 6.31 17.46
N ASP A 17 -8.38 7.46 17.76
CA ASP A 17 -7.76 8.34 16.76
C ASP A 17 -6.68 7.61 15.95
N HIS A 18 -5.89 6.75 16.61
CA HIS A 18 -4.87 5.92 15.94
C HIS A 18 -5.48 4.97 14.91
N VAL A 19 -6.61 4.33 15.25
CA VAL A 19 -7.34 3.45 14.32
C VAL A 19 -7.91 4.26 13.15
N GLU A 20 -8.47 5.44 13.41
CA GLU A 20 -9.00 6.32 12.35
C GLU A 20 -7.92 6.77 11.37
N ILE A 21 -6.73 7.11 11.86
CA ILE A 21 -5.57 7.46 11.01
C ILE A 21 -5.22 6.29 10.09
N ILE A 22 -5.16 5.08 10.62
CA ILE A 22 -4.82 3.89 9.82
C ILE A 22 -5.86 3.65 8.74
N VAL A 23 -7.15 3.67 9.09
CA VAL A 23 -8.24 3.50 8.11
C VAL A 23 -8.22 4.61 7.05
N ALA A 24 -7.88 5.84 7.43
CA ALA A 24 -7.71 6.94 6.47
C ALA A 24 -6.54 6.68 5.51
N LEU A 25 -5.40 6.15 5.99
CA LEU A 25 -4.27 5.76 5.15
C LEU A 25 -4.65 4.63 4.17
N GLU A 26 -5.36 3.61 4.65
CA GLU A 26 -5.82 2.50 3.82
C GLU A 26 -6.71 2.98 2.67
N ASN A 27 -7.68 3.85 2.98
CA ASN A 27 -8.61 4.42 2.01
C ASN A 27 -7.91 5.34 1.00
N GLU A 28 -6.99 6.18 1.45
CA GLU A 28 -6.28 7.14 0.59
C GLU A 28 -5.36 6.43 -0.42
N PHE A 29 -4.67 5.37 0.02
CA PHE A 29 -3.69 4.67 -0.81
C PHE A 29 -4.19 3.36 -1.42
N GLY A 30 -5.41 2.93 -1.08
CA GLY A 30 -6.06 1.75 -1.65
C GLY A 30 -5.39 0.42 -1.27
N PHE A 31 -4.88 0.30 -0.04
CA PHE A 31 -4.32 -0.96 0.48
C PHE A 31 -4.75 -1.21 1.93
N GLU A 32 -4.70 -2.47 2.38
CA GLU A 32 -5.04 -2.85 3.77
C GLU A 32 -3.77 -3.02 4.63
N ILE A 33 -3.71 -2.35 5.78
CA ILE A 33 -2.67 -2.50 6.79
C ILE A 33 -3.05 -3.68 7.70
N PRO A 34 -2.18 -4.68 7.88
CA PRO A 34 -2.47 -5.74 8.86
C PRO A 34 -2.51 -5.18 10.29
N ASP A 35 -3.46 -5.64 11.11
CA ASP A 35 -3.55 -5.24 12.53
C ASP A 35 -2.23 -5.36 13.29
N ALA A 36 -1.42 -6.39 12.98
CA ALA A 36 -0.11 -6.62 13.60
C ALA A 36 0.93 -5.51 13.31
N ASP A 37 0.66 -4.64 12.35
CA ASP A 37 1.49 -3.47 12.02
C ASP A 37 0.97 -2.18 12.66
N TYR A 38 -0.22 -2.15 13.26
CA TYR A 38 -0.82 -0.94 13.82
C TYR A 38 0.06 -0.34 14.92
N ASP A 39 0.60 -1.20 15.78
CA ASP A 39 1.51 -0.83 16.87
C ASP A 39 2.88 -0.31 16.41
N LYS A 40 3.13 -0.29 15.10
CA LYS A 40 4.39 0.24 14.54
C LYS A 40 4.21 1.65 13.99
N LEU A 41 2.98 2.14 13.86
CA LEU A 41 2.63 3.36 13.13
C LEU A 41 2.38 4.56 14.05
N TYR A 42 3.10 4.67 15.16
CA TYR A 42 2.89 5.71 16.17
C TYR A 42 3.53 7.07 15.86
N THR A 43 4.40 7.15 14.85
CA THR A 43 5.06 8.40 14.46
C THR A 43 4.84 8.71 12.98
N VAL A 44 4.92 9.99 12.64
CA VAL A 44 4.83 10.45 11.24
C VAL A 44 5.90 9.75 10.38
N LYS A 45 7.12 9.61 10.90
CA LYS A 45 8.21 8.89 10.21
C LYS A 45 7.85 7.43 9.94
N ALA A 46 7.30 6.73 10.93
CA ALA A 46 6.94 5.32 10.78
C ALA A 46 5.88 5.11 9.69
N VAL A 47 4.87 5.98 9.64
CA VAL A 47 3.85 5.97 8.57
C VAL A 47 4.50 6.21 7.20
N VAL A 48 5.33 7.25 7.07
CA VAL A 48 6.00 7.57 5.80
C VAL A 48 6.89 6.42 5.33
N ASP A 49 7.66 5.82 6.22
CA ASP A 49 8.55 4.70 5.90
C ASP A 49 7.75 3.44 5.52
N TYR A 50 6.63 3.18 6.19
CA TYR A 50 5.71 2.11 5.85
C TYR A 50 5.14 2.29 4.43
N LEU A 51 4.63 3.48 4.13
CA LEU A 51 4.10 3.82 2.81
C LEU A 51 5.16 3.66 1.71
N LYS A 52 6.37 4.19 1.93
CA LYS A 52 7.47 4.01 0.99
C LYS A 52 7.73 2.54 0.74
N ASN A 53 7.90 1.72 1.78
CA ASN A 53 8.20 0.30 1.60
C ASN A 53 7.10 -0.43 0.84
N ARG A 54 5.84 -0.04 1.02
CA ARG A 54 4.70 -0.64 0.34
C ARG A 54 4.56 -0.18 -1.12
N MET A 55 4.79 1.10 -1.40
CA MET A 55 4.69 1.68 -2.75
C MET A 55 5.90 1.34 -3.65
N HIS A 56 7.07 1.03 -3.09
CA HIS A 56 8.21 0.54 -3.88
C HIS A 56 7.99 -0.87 -4.47
N VAL A 57 6.84 -1.52 -4.20
CA VAL A 57 6.49 -2.84 -4.76
C VAL A 57 5.77 -2.76 -6.12
N VAL A 58 5.39 -1.56 -6.62
CA VAL A 58 4.54 -1.44 -7.83
C VAL A 58 5.32 -1.38 -9.17
N GLU A 59 6.65 -1.34 -9.17
CA GLU A 59 7.47 -1.33 -10.41
C GLU A 59 8.09 -2.71 -10.76
N ARG A 60 7.32 -3.80 -10.70
CA ARG A 60 7.66 -4.95 -11.56
C ARG A 60 6.85 -4.84 -12.84
N PRO A 61 7.45 -4.47 -13.99
CA PRO A 61 6.75 -4.51 -15.25
C PRO A 61 6.25 -5.94 -15.46
N LYS A 62 4.94 -6.11 -15.64
CA LYS A 62 4.41 -7.37 -16.18
C LYS A 62 5.21 -7.63 -17.47
N PRO A 63 5.83 -8.80 -17.66
CA PRO A 63 6.43 -9.10 -18.95
C PRO A 63 5.28 -9.10 -19.95
N VAL A 64 5.22 -8.06 -20.78
CA VAL A 64 4.37 -8.05 -21.96
C VAL A 64 5.02 -9.02 -22.92
N VAL A 65 4.68 -10.31 -22.78
CA VAL A 65 4.86 -11.26 -23.88
C VAL A 65 3.86 -10.86 -24.96
N SER A 66 4.34 -9.98 -25.83
CA SER A 66 3.80 -9.73 -27.16
C SER A 66 3.61 -11.06 -27.88
N SER A 67 2.36 -11.51 -28.04
CA SER A 67 2.01 -12.61 -28.96
C SER A 67 1.10 -12.10 -30.08
N ALA A 68 1.54 -11.04 -30.76
CA ALA A 68 1.15 -10.84 -32.15
C ALA A 68 1.94 -11.85 -33.01
N SER A 69 1.43 -13.08 -33.15
CA SER A 69 1.60 -14.01 -34.30
C SER A 69 1.32 -15.46 -33.88
N ASP A 70 0.04 -15.86 -33.86
CA ASP A 70 -0.30 -17.27 -34.06
C ASP A 70 -1.15 -17.40 -35.34
N PRO A 71 -0.57 -17.84 -36.47
CA PRO A 71 -1.30 -18.04 -37.72
C PRO A 71 -2.06 -19.36 -37.78
N ARG A 72 -2.19 -20.14 -36.69
CA ARG A 72 -2.88 -21.44 -36.72
C ARG A 72 -4.38 -21.40 -36.44
N TYR A 73 -5.09 -20.46 -37.05
CA TYR A 73 -6.55 -20.57 -37.18
C TYR A 73 -6.92 -20.96 -38.62
N ASP A 74 -6.34 -22.06 -39.07
CA ASP A 74 -6.85 -22.85 -40.18
C ASP A 74 -6.96 -24.29 -39.69
N GLU A 75 -8.16 -24.68 -39.24
CA GLU A 75 -8.60 -26.07 -39.29
C GLU A 75 -10.13 -26.12 -39.32
N HIS A 76 -10.62 -26.26 -40.55
CA HIS A 76 -11.78 -27.06 -40.96
C HIS A 76 -13.02 -27.12 -40.06
N HIS A 77 -14.06 -26.39 -40.46
CA HIS A 77 -15.44 -26.89 -40.32
C HIS A 77 -16.13 -26.82 -41.69
N HIS A 78 -16.20 -27.99 -42.33
CA HIS A 78 -17.24 -28.36 -43.29
C HIS A 78 -18.50 -28.78 -42.50
#